data_AF-A0A8C9Y6V6-F1
#
_entry.id   AF-A0A8C9Y6V6-F1
#
_cell.length_a   1.000
_cell.length_b   1.000
_cell.length_c   1.000
_cell.angle_alpha   90.00
_cell.angle_beta   90.00
_cell.angle_gamma   90.00
#
_symmetry.space_group_name_H-M   'P 1'
#
loop_
_entity.id
_entity.type
_entity.pdbx_description
1 polymer ?
#
loop_
_entity_poly.entity_id
_entity_poly.type
_entity_poly.pdbx_seq_one_letter_code
_entity_poly.pdbx_strand_id
1 'polypeptide(L)'
;LLMVQLIKSFIKKKNKQSMLFVDKHRVKLIQRVTNIAPILDGLLLYNVIDRESYDEIISIPDSQEKMRALYRGPLKGVQAKEIFYKILKENEPHLISDIDENVMEKVQVSKSLAI
;
A
#
# COMPACT_ATOMS: atom_id res chain seq x y z
N LEU A 1 -18.26 3.56 -26.25
CA LEU A 1 -18.47 2.27 -25.55
C LEU A 1 -17.15 1.50 -25.32
N LEU A 2 -16.34 1.27 -26.36
CA LEU A 2 -15.07 0.53 -26.30
C LEU A 2 -14.01 1.17 -25.38
N MET A 3 -13.82 2.50 -25.47
CA MET A 3 -12.88 3.25 -24.61
C MET A 3 -13.21 3.12 -23.11
N VAL A 4 -14.49 3.15 -22.73
CA VAL A 4 -14.92 2.99 -21.33
C VAL A 4 -14.62 1.58 -20.80
N GLN A 5 -14.80 0.56 -21.64
CA GLN A 5 -14.48 -0.83 -21.28
C GLN A 5 -12.96 -1.03 -21.10
N LEU A 6 -12.14 -0.43 -21.97
CA LEU A 6 -10.69 -0.44 -21.85
C LEU A 6 -10.22 0.24 -20.57
N ILE A 7 -10.78 1.41 -20.23
CA ILE A 7 -10.47 2.13 -18.99
C ILE A 7 -10.83 1.28 -17.77
N LYS A 8 -12.02 0.67 -17.74
CA LYS A 8 -12.44 -0.23 -16.65
C LYS A 8 -11.50 -1.43 -16.50
N SER A 9 -11.10 -2.06 -17.60
CA SER A 9 -10.15 -3.19 -17.59
C SER A 9 -8.78 -2.79 -17.06
N PHE A 10 -8.27 -1.63 -17.49
CA PHE A 10 -7.00 -1.08 -17.03
C PHE A 10 -7.01 -0.76 -15.54
N ILE A 11 -8.08 -0.12 -15.04
CA ILE A 11 -8.28 0.15 -13.61
C ILE A 11 -8.30 -1.15 -12.82
N LYS A 12 -9.11 -2.14 -13.24
CA LYS A 12 -9.19 -3.45 -12.58
C LYS A 12 -7.82 -4.15 -12.51
N LYS A 13 -7.03 -4.07 -13.57
CA LYS A 13 -5.66 -4.63 -13.61
C LYS A 13 -4.73 -3.92 -12.61
N LYS A 14 -4.76 -2.58 -12.57
CA LYS A 14 -3.94 -1.77 -11.65
C LYS A 14 -4.30 -2.05 -10.19
N ASN A 15 -5.59 -2.09 -9.89
CA ASN A 15 -6.16 -2.45 -8.58
C ASN A 15 -5.69 -3.82 -8.09
N LYS A 16 -5.73 -4.83 -8.97
CA LYS A 16 -5.22 -6.17 -8.68
C LYS A 16 -3.72 -6.15 -8.33
N GLN A 17 -2.91 -5.33 -9.01
CA GLN A 17 -1.48 -5.21 -8.69
C GLN A 17 -1.25 -4.59 -7.31
N SER A 18 -2.00 -3.54 -6.96
CA SER A 18 -1.90 -2.89 -5.64
C SER A 18 -2.25 -3.84 -4.50
N MET A 19 -3.34 -4.59 -4.63
CA MET A 19 -3.72 -5.61 -3.65
C MET A 19 -2.64 -6.70 -3.51
N LEU A 20 -2.15 -7.22 -4.63
CA LEU A 20 -1.11 -8.26 -4.63
C LEU A 20 0.19 -7.77 -4.00
N PHE A 21 0.56 -6.51 -4.19
CA PHE A 21 1.74 -5.92 -3.55
C PHE A 21 1.63 -5.98 -2.02
N VAL A 22 0.50 -5.51 -1.47
CA VAL A 22 0.26 -5.45 -0.02
C VAL A 22 0.29 -6.84 0.61
N ASP A 23 -0.24 -7.85 -0.08
CA ASP A 23 -0.22 -9.23 0.39
C ASP A 23 1.17 -9.88 0.26
N LYS A 24 1.81 -9.75 -0.91
CA LYS A 24 3.13 -10.33 -1.19
C LYS A 24 4.20 -9.78 -0.25
N HIS A 25 4.14 -8.49 0.06
CA HIS A 25 5.17 -7.79 0.81
C HIS A 25 4.82 -7.56 2.28
N ARG A 26 3.80 -8.26 2.80
CA ARG A 26 3.33 -8.14 4.19
C ARG A 26 4.46 -8.13 5.22
N VAL A 27 5.39 -9.07 5.15
CA VAL A 27 6.51 -9.16 6.11
C VAL A 27 7.41 -7.94 6.03
N LYS A 28 7.81 -7.51 4.81
CA LYS A 28 8.64 -6.33 4.60
C LYS A 28 7.94 -5.06 5.10
N LEU A 29 6.65 -4.92 4.83
CA LEU A 29 5.83 -3.78 5.25
C LEU A 29 5.67 -3.72 6.76
N ILE A 30 5.40 -4.85 7.43
CA ILE A 30 5.33 -4.92 8.90
C ILE A 30 6.65 -4.47 9.52
N GLN A 31 7.79 -4.91 8.98
CA GLN A 31 9.10 -4.63 9.56
C GLN A 31 9.57 -3.19 9.34
N ARG A 32 9.32 -2.64 8.14
CA ARG A 32 9.95 -1.39 7.70
C ARG A 32 9.09 -0.15 7.85
N VAL A 33 7.77 -0.28 7.99
CA VAL A 33 6.90 0.87 8.26
C VAL A 33 7.00 1.24 9.74
N THR A 34 7.68 2.34 10.04
CA THR A 34 7.85 2.84 11.41
C THR A 34 6.96 4.06 11.69
N ASN A 35 6.76 4.93 10.70
CA ASN A 35 5.92 6.13 10.83
C ASN A 35 4.46 5.84 10.47
N ILE A 36 3.70 5.32 11.43
CA ILE A 36 2.33 4.82 11.19
C ILE A 36 1.25 5.91 11.27
N ALA A 37 1.51 7.04 11.94
CA ALA A 37 0.49 8.08 12.12
C ALA A 37 -0.07 8.61 10.78
N PRO A 38 0.75 9.03 9.78
CA PRO A 38 0.23 9.48 8.49
C PRO A 38 -0.53 8.39 7.72
N ILE A 39 -0.18 7.13 7.96
CA ILE A 39 -0.87 5.99 7.36
C ILE A 39 -2.27 5.85 7.95
N LEU A 40 -2.38 5.89 9.29
CA LEU A 40 -3.69 5.84 9.96
C LEU A 40 -4.55 7.05 9.60
N ASP A 41 -3.97 8.24 9.50
CA ASP A 41 -4.69 9.46 9.09
C ASP A 41 -5.29 9.29 7.69
N GLY A 42 -4.53 8.74 6.75
CA GLY A 42 -5.03 8.42 5.42
C GLY A 42 -6.13 7.34 5.46
N LEU A 43 -5.96 6.28 6.25
CA LEU A 43 -6.96 5.23 6.36
C LEU A 43 -8.28 5.74 6.97
N LEU A 44 -8.20 6.67 7.93
CA LEU A 44 -9.36 7.35 8.50
C LEU A 44 -10.02 8.27 7.47
N LEU A 45 -9.24 9.10 6.77
CA LEU A 45 -9.73 10.02 5.74
C LEU A 45 -10.48 9.30 4.61
N TYR A 46 -10.00 8.13 4.21
CA TYR A 46 -10.63 7.31 3.17
C TYR A 46 -11.65 6.29 3.71
N ASN A 47 -12.06 6.42 4.99
CA ASN A 47 -13.06 5.55 5.65
C ASN A 47 -12.73 4.05 5.59
N VAL A 48 -11.45 3.69 5.63
CA VAL A 48 -11.00 2.29 5.78
C VAL A 48 -11.05 1.87 7.26
N ILE A 49 -10.82 2.83 8.15
CA ILE A 49 -10.97 2.69 9.60
C ILE A 49 -11.84 3.84 10.12
N ASP A 50 -12.49 3.61 11.26
CA ASP A 50 -13.17 4.65 12.02
C ASP A 50 -12.27 5.22 13.13
N ARG A 51 -12.81 6.18 13.88
CA ARG A 51 -12.08 6.86 14.96
C ARG A 51 -11.71 5.89 16.09
N GLU A 52 -12.58 4.96 16.44
CA GLU A 52 -12.34 3.95 17.48
C GLU A 52 -11.15 3.06 17.10
N SER A 53 -11.19 2.48 15.89
CA SER A 53 -10.09 1.67 15.37
C SER A 53 -8.77 2.46 15.26
N TYR A 54 -8.85 3.75 14.90
CA TYR A 54 -7.68 4.62 14.89
C TYR A 54 -7.06 4.74 16.28
N ASP A 55 -7.87 5.08 17.28
CA ASP A 55 -7.41 5.34 18.65
C ASP A 55 -6.88 4.04 19.30
N GLU A 56 -7.53 2.90 19.03
CA GLU A 56 -7.03 1.58 19.43
C GLU A 56 -5.64 1.29 18.83
N ILE A 57 -5.49 1.42 17.51
CA ILE A 57 -4.23 1.06 16.84
C ILE A 57 -3.12 2.06 17.20
N ILE A 58 -3.39 3.36 17.24
CA ILE A 58 -2.35 4.36 17.55
C ILE A 58 -1.82 4.21 18.98
N SER A 59 -2.65 3.70 19.91
CA SER A 59 -2.28 3.48 21.32
C SER A 59 -1.26 2.34 21.52
N ILE A 60 -1.13 1.42 20.55
CA ILE A 60 -0.13 0.35 20.60
C ILE A 60 1.27 0.98 20.68
N PRO A 61 2.20 0.53 21.55
CA PRO A 61 3.53 1.16 21.62
C PRO A 61 4.42 0.84 20.41
N ASP A 62 4.37 -0.41 19.93
CA ASP A 62 5.27 -0.97 18.92
C ASP A 62 4.72 -0.77 17.49
N SER A 63 5.52 -0.17 16.62
CA SER A 63 5.12 0.07 15.22
C SER A 63 4.84 -1.22 14.45
N GLN A 64 5.64 -2.26 14.67
CA GLN A 64 5.47 -3.53 13.99
C GLN A 64 4.14 -4.17 14.42
N GLU A 65 3.76 -4.06 15.68
CA GLU A 65 2.49 -4.56 16.20
C GLU A 65 1.28 -3.75 15.69
N LYS A 66 1.40 -2.42 15.56
CA LYS A 66 0.40 -1.60 14.85
C LYS A 66 0.16 -2.10 13.43
N MET A 67 1.24 -2.36 12.69
CA MET A 67 1.16 -2.90 11.34
C MET A 67 0.52 -4.30 11.34
N ARG A 68 0.85 -5.16 12.31
CA ARG A 68 0.19 -6.46 12.45
C ARG A 68 -1.32 -6.30 12.73
N ALA A 69 -1.73 -5.35 13.56
CA ALA A 69 -3.13 -5.05 13.83
C ALA A 69 -3.89 -4.63 12.56
N LEU A 70 -3.29 -3.74 11.74
CA LEU A 70 -3.83 -3.36 10.43
C LEU A 70 -4.07 -4.57 9.53
N TYR A 71 -3.11 -5.51 9.46
CA TYR A 71 -3.27 -6.75 8.69
C TYR A 71 -4.28 -7.74 9.29
N ARG A 72 -4.49 -7.74 10.61
CA ARG A 72 -5.47 -8.63 11.27
C ARG A 72 -6.91 -8.13 11.12
N GLY A 73 -7.13 -6.83 10.92
CA GLY A 73 -8.45 -6.23 10.79
C GLY A 73 -8.61 -5.41 9.50
N PRO A 74 -8.32 -4.09 9.52
CA PRO A 74 -8.65 -3.14 8.46
C PRO A 74 -8.23 -3.56 7.03
N LEU A 75 -7.11 -4.25 6.87
CA LEU A 75 -6.56 -4.62 5.56
C LEU A 75 -7.07 -5.96 5.01
N LYS A 76 -8.20 -6.50 5.49
CA LYS A 76 -8.79 -7.75 4.94
C LYS A 76 -9.41 -7.57 3.55
N GLY A 77 -9.99 -6.40 3.28
CA GLY A 77 -10.72 -6.12 2.03
C GLY A 77 -9.81 -5.69 0.87
N VAL A 78 -10.23 -5.99 -0.36
CA VAL A 78 -9.51 -5.59 -1.58
C VAL A 78 -9.34 -4.07 -1.66
N GLN A 79 -10.44 -3.33 -1.45
CA GLN A 79 -10.43 -1.87 -1.49
C GLN A 79 -9.54 -1.25 -0.40
N ALA A 80 -9.54 -1.83 0.80
CA ALA A 80 -8.69 -1.38 1.90
C ALA A 80 -7.20 -1.52 1.55
N LYS A 81 -6.80 -2.63 0.93
CA LYS A 81 -5.42 -2.84 0.46
C LYS A 81 -5.03 -1.88 -0.66
N GLU A 82 -5.94 -1.58 -1.58
CA GLU A 82 -5.71 -0.59 -2.64
C GLU A 82 -5.46 0.82 -2.07
N ILE A 83 -6.31 1.24 -1.13
CA ILE A 83 -6.18 2.53 -0.44
C ILE A 83 -4.89 2.58 0.37
N PHE A 84 -4.61 1.53 1.15
CA PHE A 84 -3.37 1.42 1.90
C PHE A 84 -2.12 1.53 1.01
N TYR A 85 -2.10 0.85 -0.14
CA TYR A 85 -1.01 0.98 -1.10
C TYR A 85 -0.89 2.40 -1.69
N LYS A 86 -2.01 3.10 -1.90
CA LYS A 86 -2.00 4.51 -2.33
C LYS A 86 -1.37 5.39 -1.25
N ILE A 87 -1.80 5.25 0.00
CA ILE A 87 -1.27 6.00 1.15
C ILE A 87 0.23 5.76 1.33
N LEU A 88 0.69 4.51 1.20
CA LEU A 88 2.11 4.18 1.27
C LEU A 88 2.92 4.88 0.18
N LYS A 89 2.41 4.99 -1.05
CA LYS A 89 3.12 5.71 -2.11
C LYS A 89 3.22 7.22 -1.85
N GLU A 90 2.24 7.79 -1.15
CA GLU A 90 2.20 9.21 -0.84
C GLU A 90 3.12 9.55 0.34
N ASN A 91 3.17 8.70 1.36
CA ASN A 91 3.89 8.97 2.61
C ASN A 91 5.27 8.30 2.68
N GLU A 92 5.46 7.17 2.00
CA GLU A 92 6.65 6.30 2.09
C GLU A 92 7.12 5.88 0.67
N PRO A 93 7.30 6.80 -0.31
CA PRO A 93 7.61 6.44 -1.70
C PRO A 93 8.93 5.66 -1.84
N HIS A 94 9.93 5.99 -1.02
CA HIS A 94 11.22 5.28 -0.99
C HIS A 94 11.06 3.83 -0.56
N LEU A 95 10.24 3.56 0.46
CA LEU A 95 9.95 2.21 0.92
C LEU A 95 9.27 1.37 -0.16
N ILE A 96 8.31 1.96 -0.88
CA ILE A 96 7.66 1.28 -2.01
C ILE A 96 8.67 0.96 -3.09
N SER A 97 9.53 1.91 -3.47
CA SER A 97 10.57 1.69 -4.49
C SER A 97 11.55 0.58 -4.08
N ASP A 98 11.93 0.52 -2.81
CA ASP A 98 12.86 -0.50 -2.30
C ASP A 98 12.24 -1.90 -2.22
N ILE A 99 10.94 -1.98 -1.90
CA ILE A 99 10.22 -3.25 -1.77
C ILE A 99 9.81 -3.81 -3.13
N ASP A 100 9.42 -2.92 -4.05
CA ASP A 100 9.10 -3.23 -5.42
C ASP A 100 10.41 -3.41 -6.21
N GLU A 101 11.12 -4.52 -5.96
CA GLU A 101 12.38 -4.91 -6.63
C GLU A 101 12.27 -4.90 -8.18
N ASN A 102 11.05 -4.80 -8.74
CA ASN A 102 10.75 -4.61 -10.16
C ASN A 102 10.97 -3.18 -10.69
N VAL A 103 11.20 -2.20 -9.81
CA VAL A 103 11.56 -0.82 -10.20
C VAL A 103 13.04 -0.77 -10.61
N MET A 104 13.90 -1.53 -9.93
CA MET A 104 15.33 -1.57 -10.25
C MET A 104 15.61 -2.27 -11.59
N GLU A 105 14.85 -3.32 -11.93
CA GLU A 105 15.02 -3.99 -13.23
C GLU A 105 14.55 -3.11 -14.40
N LYS A 106 13.50 -2.30 -14.22
CA LYS A 106 13.04 -1.35 -15.25
C LYS A 106 13.97 -0.17 -15.46
N VAL A 107 14.56 0.37 -14.38
CA VAL A 107 15.53 1.48 -14.47
C VAL A 107 16.82 1.03 -15.18
N GLN A 108 17.27 -0.20 -14.95
CA GLN A 108 18.45 -0.76 -15.64
C GLN A 108 18.18 -1.08 -17.12
N VAL A 109 17.01 -1.64 -17.46
CA VAL A 109 16.65 -1.92 -18.86
C VAL A 109 16.53 -0.62 -19.68
N SER A 110 15.96 0.46 -19.11
CA SER A 110 15.91 1.75 -19.80
C SER A 110 17.27 2.42 -19.99
N LYS A 111 18.27 2.11 -19.14
CA LYS A 111 19.64 2.63 -19.29
C LYS A 111 20.45 1.87 -20.34
N SER A 112 20.17 0.58 -20.60
CA SER A 112 20.90 -0.19 -21.62
C SER A 112 20.35 -0.02 -23.04
N LEU A 113 19.18 0.59 -23.21
CA LEU A 113 18.56 0.89 -24.51
C LEU A 113 18.86 2.33 -25.00
N ALA A 114 19.55 3.12 -24.19
CA ALA A 114 19.93 4.50 -24.48
C ALA A 114 21.43 4.67 -24.80
N ILE A 115 22.14 3.56 -25.05
CA ILE A 115 23.54 3.54 -25.53
C ILE A 115 23.54 2.96 -26.94
#